data_AF-A0A1V6EZK2-F1
#
_entry.id   AF-A0A1V6EZK2-F1
#
_cell.length_a   1.000
_cell.length_b   1.000
_cell.length_c   1.000
_cell.angle_alpha   90.00
_cell.angle_beta   90.00
_cell.angle_gamma   90.00
#
_symmetry.space_group_name_H-M   'P 1'
#
loop_
_entity.id
_entity.type
_entity.pdbx_description
1 polymer ?
#
loop_
_entity_poly.entity_id
_entity_poly.type
_entity_poly.pdbx_seq_one_letter_code
_entity_poly.pdbx_strand_id
1 'polypeptide(L)'
;MIDKAATELALRRYKRFLIVSDHGASRLAVLRRKEEKYDTDTTGEHSGRCCKLFHPYDLPFAAEENGYLVLADYGRFKGSRAANVEVHGGASLEEVVVPIIELSLKNERVTVKLVDEYVTVDFRIGTEINLFFNAPVQDVCVILSGKPYAASQIDPNHYSVKLPDTKRAGDYSADVYAGDDLIGTIMIKAQGKSGKINNNFDDLF
;
A
#
# COMPACT_ATOMS: atom_id res chain seq x y z
N MET A 1 -22.84 7.14 5.66
CA MET A 1 -21.93 6.86 4.52
C MET A 1 -21.35 5.46 4.63
N ILE A 2 -20.72 5.11 5.76
CA ILE A 2 -20.17 3.77 6.02
C ILE A 2 -21.23 2.67 5.91
N ASP A 3 -22.43 2.84 6.48
CA ASP A 3 -23.47 1.79 6.43
C ASP A 3 -23.96 1.49 5.00
N LYS A 4 -24.00 2.52 4.14
CA LYS A 4 -24.32 2.34 2.72
C LYS A 4 -23.21 1.56 2.01
N ALA A 5 -21.94 1.93 2.24
CA ALA A 5 -20.81 1.18 1.70
C ALA A 5 -20.82 -0.29 2.16
N ALA A 6 -21.06 -0.53 3.45
CA ALA A 6 -21.17 -1.88 4.00
C ALA A 6 -22.31 -2.69 3.37
N THR A 7 -23.50 -2.08 3.20
CA THR A 7 -24.66 -2.73 2.57
C THR A 7 -24.38 -3.08 1.11
N GLU A 8 -23.85 -2.14 0.35
CA GLU A 8 -23.58 -2.31 -1.08
C GLU A 8 -22.43 -3.31 -1.34
N LEU A 9 -21.43 -3.34 -0.45
CA LEU A 9 -20.39 -4.38 -0.42
C LEU A 9 -20.99 -5.76 -0.11
N ALA A 10 -21.83 -5.87 0.93
CA ALA A 10 -22.46 -7.14 1.34
C ALA A 10 -23.38 -7.71 0.24
N LEU A 11 -24.10 -6.85 -0.47
CA LEU A 11 -24.91 -7.22 -1.64
C LEU A 11 -24.09 -7.53 -2.90
N ARG A 12 -22.75 -7.42 -2.83
CA ARG A 12 -21.81 -7.65 -3.94
C ARG A 12 -22.09 -6.80 -5.18
N ARG A 13 -22.72 -5.65 -5.02
CA ARG A 13 -22.97 -4.70 -6.12
C ARG A 13 -21.70 -3.97 -6.53
N TYR A 14 -20.78 -3.80 -5.58
CA TYR A 14 -19.44 -3.28 -5.80
C TYR A 14 -18.42 -4.17 -5.11
N LYS A 15 -17.21 -4.25 -5.69
CA LYS A 15 -16.09 -4.99 -5.07
C LYS A 15 -15.39 -4.18 -3.98
N ARG A 16 -15.35 -2.86 -4.14
CA ARG A 16 -14.61 -1.91 -3.32
C ARG A 16 -15.32 -0.57 -3.26
N PHE A 17 -15.13 0.16 -2.17
CA PHE A 17 -15.53 1.55 -1.99
C PHE A 17 -14.30 2.38 -1.65
N LEU A 18 -14.10 3.51 -2.33
CA LEU A 18 -13.06 4.47 -2.01
C LEU A 18 -13.69 5.66 -1.28
N ILE A 19 -13.13 6.00 -0.14
CA ILE A 19 -13.43 7.24 0.58
C ILE A 19 -12.21 8.14 0.39
N VAL A 20 -12.45 9.29 -0.22
CA VAL A 20 -11.43 10.31 -0.49
C VAL A 20 -11.85 11.60 0.20
N SER A 21 -10.87 12.38 0.67
CA SER A 21 -11.10 13.69 1.25
C SER A 21 -10.13 14.69 0.63
N ASP A 22 -10.65 15.83 0.23
CA ASP A 22 -9.92 16.93 -0.41
C ASP A 22 -9.79 18.17 0.49
N HIS A 23 -10.56 18.25 1.60
CA HIS A 23 -10.58 19.43 2.50
C HIS A 23 -10.59 19.07 4.00
N GLY A 24 -9.91 17.99 4.39
CA GLY A 24 -9.97 17.49 5.76
C GLY A 24 -9.08 18.24 6.76
N ALA A 25 -7.92 18.75 6.33
CA ALA A 25 -6.86 19.18 7.24
C ALA A 25 -6.99 20.65 7.67
N SER A 26 -7.36 21.56 6.77
CA SER A 26 -7.65 22.97 7.03
C SER A 26 -8.84 23.09 7.97
N ARG A 27 -9.90 22.29 7.77
CA ARG A 27 -11.02 22.21 8.71
C ARG A 27 -10.58 21.80 10.11
N LEU A 28 -9.67 20.82 10.23
CA LEU A 28 -9.12 20.40 11.52
C LEU A 28 -8.29 21.50 12.18
N ALA A 29 -7.52 22.26 11.41
CA ALA A 29 -6.74 23.39 11.92
C ALA A 29 -7.64 24.50 12.50
N VAL A 30 -8.75 24.83 11.82
CA VAL A 30 -9.81 25.73 12.32
C VAL A 30 -10.39 25.22 13.64
N LEU A 31 -10.84 23.96 13.67
CA LEU A 31 -11.50 23.36 14.84
C LEU A 31 -10.54 23.26 16.04
N ARG A 32 -9.28 22.93 15.78
CA ARG A 32 -8.22 22.84 16.81
C ARG A 32 -7.73 24.22 17.25
N ARG A 33 -8.02 25.28 16.50
CA ARG A 33 -7.53 26.65 16.71
C ARG A 33 -6.00 26.69 16.84
N LYS A 34 -5.32 25.89 16.01
CA LYS A 34 -3.87 25.79 15.96
C LYS A 34 -3.39 26.29 14.60
N GLU A 35 -2.70 27.42 14.63
CA GLU A 35 -2.18 28.13 13.47
C GLU A 35 -0.77 28.63 13.80
N GLU A 36 0.16 28.51 12.86
CA GLU A 36 1.48 29.14 12.97
C GLU A 36 1.34 30.65 12.69
N LYS A 37 2.09 31.46 13.43
CA LYS A 37 2.02 32.92 13.32
C LYS A 37 3.35 33.49 12.85
N TYR A 38 3.34 34.02 11.64
CA TYR A 38 4.51 34.60 10.99
C TYR A 38 4.62 36.10 11.26
N ASP A 39 5.85 36.56 11.49
CA ASP A 39 6.15 38.00 11.56
C ASP A 39 6.03 38.64 10.17
N THR A 40 5.73 39.95 10.15
CA THR A 40 5.61 40.73 8.92
C THR A 40 5.89 42.21 9.20
N ASP A 41 6.51 42.88 8.23
CA ASP A 41 6.75 44.33 8.26
C ASP A 41 5.60 45.13 7.62
N THR A 42 4.66 44.45 6.96
CA THR A 42 3.68 45.08 6.05
C THR A 42 2.22 44.82 6.44
N THR A 43 1.98 44.25 7.62
CA THR A 43 0.67 43.88 8.19
C THR A 43 -0.05 42.76 7.42
N GLY A 44 -0.61 41.80 8.15
CA GLY A 44 -1.38 40.71 7.54
C GLY A 44 -2.76 41.14 7.02
N GLU A 45 -3.05 40.78 5.78
CA GLU A 45 -4.31 41.01 5.07
C GLU A 45 -5.07 39.68 4.86
N HIS A 46 -6.36 39.76 4.49
CA HIS A 46 -7.20 38.58 4.19
C HIS A 46 -7.16 37.47 5.26
N SER A 47 -7.37 37.86 6.53
CA SER A 47 -7.23 36.96 7.70
C SER A 47 -5.79 36.46 7.93
N GLY A 48 -4.82 37.24 7.46
CA GLY A 48 -3.39 36.99 7.60
C GLY A 48 -2.81 36.02 6.58
N ARG A 49 -3.54 35.72 5.50
CA ARG A 49 -3.09 34.81 4.44
C ARG A 49 -2.05 35.42 3.52
N CYS A 50 -2.01 36.75 3.45
CA CYS A 50 -0.97 37.46 2.73
C CYS A 50 -0.57 38.76 3.43
N CYS A 51 0.55 39.33 3.01
CA CYS A 51 0.98 40.69 3.32
C CYS A 51 1.75 41.25 2.12
N LYS A 52 2.00 42.56 2.08
CA LYS A 52 2.84 43.12 1.00
C LYS A 52 4.24 42.53 1.09
N LEU A 53 4.90 42.37 -0.06
CA LEU A 53 6.25 41.87 -0.15
C LEU A 53 7.19 42.75 0.69
N PHE A 54 8.00 42.12 1.54
CA PHE A 54 9.03 42.75 2.34
C PHE A 54 10.29 41.90 2.26
N HIS A 55 11.45 42.49 2.54
CA HIS A 55 12.72 41.77 2.56
C HIS A 55 13.60 42.28 3.71
N PRO A 56 14.42 41.40 4.33
CA PRO A 56 14.45 39.96 4.15
C PRO A 56 13.25 39.27 4.84
N TYR A 57 12.90 38.06 4.41
CA TYR A 57 11.93 37.21 5.09
C TYR A 57 12.43 35.76 5.17
N ASP A 58 12.00 35.03 6.21
CA ASP A 58 12.24 33.60 6.38
C ASP A 58 10.89 32.89 6.51
N LEU A 59 10.33 32.54 5.35
CA LEU A 59 8.99 31.94 5.22
C LEU A 59 9.08 30.73 4.28
N PRO A 60 9.25 29.50 4.80
CA PRO A 60 9.47 28.31 3.97
C PRO A 60 8.25 27.91 3.14
N PHE A 61 7.05 28.39 3.51
CA PHE A 61 5.78 28.06 2.88
C PHE A 61 5.06 29.34 2.41
N ALA A 62 5.75 30.18 1.64
CA ALA A 62 5.17 31.37 1.03
C ALA A 62 5.55 31.50 -0.45
N ALA A 63 4.66 32.10 -1.24
CA ALA A 63 4.91 32.46 -2.63
C ALA A 63 4.83 33.98 -2.81
N GLU A 64 5.70 34.53 -3.66
CA GLU A 64 5.63 35.92 -4.11
C GLU A 64 4.67 36.03 -5.31
N GLU A 65 3.61 36.81 -5.18
CA GLU A 65 2.62 37.01 -6.23
C GLU A 65 2.15 38.47 -6.24
N ASN A 66 2.27 39.15 -7.38
CA ASN A 66 1.81 40.53 -7.58
C ASN A 66 2.26 41.54 -6.49
N GLY A 67 3.47 41.37 -5.96
CA GLY A 67 4.01 42.24 -4.90
C GLY A 67 3.50 41.91 -3.49
N TYR A 68 2.95 40.72 -3.29
CA TYR A 68 2.55 40.18 -1.99
C TYR A 68 3.28 38.88 -1.69
N LEU A 69 3.46 38.60 -0.40
CA LEU A 69 3.80 37.27 0.12
C LEU A 69 2.50 36.57 0.50
N VAL A 70 2.25 35.41 -0.07
CA VAL A 70 1.04 34.60 0.13
C VAL A 70 1.42 33.27 0.78
N LEU A 71 0.78 32.92 1.90
CA LEU A 71 1.07 31.69 2.63
C LEU A 71 0.45 30.46 1.96
N ALA A 72 1.26 29.41 1.87
CA ALA A 72 0.92 28.10 1.30
C ALA A 72 0.37 27.10 2.33
N ASP A 73 0.82 27.23 3.59
CA ASP A 73 0.36 26.41 4.71
C ASP A 73 -0.93 26.98 5.34
N TYR A 74 -1.38 26.49 6.51
CA TYR A 74 -2.51 27.07 7.26
C TYR A 74 -2.11 28.17 8.24
N GLY A 75 -0.89 28.71 8.14
CA GLY A 75 -0.42 29.79 9.00
C GLY A 75 -1.03 31.14 8.69
N ARG A 76 -0.66 32.15 9.49
CA ARG A 76 -1.05 33.54 9.24
C ARG A 76 -0.01 34.55 9.69
N PHE A 77 0.02 35.70 9.03
CA PHE A 77 0.81 36.84 9.47
C PHE A 77 0.23 37.50 10.73
N LYS A 78 1.10 37.94 11.65
CA LYS A 78 0.72 38.69 12.86
C LYS A 78 0.03 40.02 12.50
N GLY A 79 -0.75 40.56 13.44
CA GLY A 79 -1.56 41.77 13.24
C GLY A 79 -2.88 41.55 12.50
N SER A 80 -3.14 40.33 12.01
CA SER A 80 -4.39 39.95 11.36
C SER A 80 -5.40 39.27 12.31
N ARG A 81 -6.66 39.19 11.89
CA ARG A 81 -7.67 38.33 12.53
C ARG A 81 -7.52 36.88 12.07
N ALA A 82 -7.79 35.91 12.95
CA ALA A 82 -7.91 34.51 12.54
C ALA A 82 -9.10 34.32 11.59
N ALA A 83 -9.01 33.34 10.69
CA ALA A 83 -10.12 32.98 9.82
C ALA A 83 -11.25 32.32 10.62
N ASN A 84 -12.49 32.79 10.41
CA ASN A 84 -13.69 32.23 11.04
C ASN A 84 -14.28 31.04 10.26
N VAL A 85 -13.82 30.87 9.02
CA VAL A 85 -14.22 29.81 8.10
C VAL A 85 -12.96 29.15 7.59
N GLU A 86 -13.11 27.91 7.13
CA GLU A 86 -12.06 27.23 6.40
C GLU A 86 -11.71 28.02 5.15
N VAL A 87 -10.42 28.30 4.97
CA VAL A 87 -9.87 28.93 3.77
C VAL A 87 -8.90 27.93 3.16
N HIS A 88 -9.23 27.49 1.95
CA HIS A 88 -8.38 26.61 1.15
C HIS A 88 -7.56 27.46 0.16
N GLY A 89 -6.46 26.91 -0.34
CA GLY A 89 -5.57 27.55 -1.29
C GLY A 89 -4.13 27.61 -0.79
N GLY A 90 -3.21 27.35 -1.71
CA GLY A 90 -1.78 27.55 -1.49
C GLY A 90 -0.95 26.28 -1.48
N ALA A 91 -1.45 25.13 -1.93
CA ALA A 91 -0.76 23.83 -1.80
C ALA A 91 -0.70 23.33 -0.36
N SER A 92 -1.80 23.51 0.37
CA SER A 92 -2.00 22.91 1.67
C SER A 92 -1.96 21.36 1.60
N LEU A 93 -1.76 20.69 2.74
CA LEU A 93 -1.60 19.23 2.78
C LEU A 93 -2.73 18.49 2.05
N GLU A 94 -3.97 18.99 2.13
CA GLU A 94 -5.14 18.40 1.46
C GLU A 94 -5.22 18.68 -0.06
N GLU A 95 -4.52 19.69 -0.55
CA GLU A 95 -4.40 20.01 -1.98
C GLU A 95 -3.22 19.28 -2.64
N VAL A 96 -2.26 18.80 -1.83
CA VAL A 96 -1.08 18.04 -2.28
C VAL A 96 -1.21 16.54 -2.00
N VAL A 97 -1.94 16.16 -0.95
CA VAL A 97 -2.10 14.78 -0.49
C VAL A 97 -3.58 14.49 -0.25
N VAL A 98 -4.11 13.53 -1.00
CA VAL A 98 -5.49 13.03 -0.83
C VAL A 98 -5.44 11.75 0.00
N PRO A 99 -5.93 11.72 1.25
CA PRO A 99 -6.11 10.48 1.97
C PRO A 99 -7.14 9.59 1.26
N ILE A 100 -6.76 8.35 0.98
CA ILE A 100 -7.62 7.33 0.37
C ILE A 100 -7.83 6.21 1.39
N ILE A 101 -9.09 5.92 1.70
CA ILE A 101 -9.48 4.74 2.47
C ILE A 101 -10.23 3.80 1.53
N GLU A 102 -9.72 2.59 1.35
CA GLU A 102 -10.40 1.52 0.62
C GLU A 102 -11.18 0.63 1.59
N LEU A 103 -12.47 0.47 1.33
CA LEU A 103 -13.32 -0.52 2.00
C LEU A 103 -13.62 -1.65 1.03
N SER A 104 -13.40 -2.88 1.48
CA SER A 104 -13.77 -4.10 0.77
C SER A 104 -14.44 -5.05 1.76
N LEU A 105 -15.20 -6.04 1.25
CA LEU A 105 -15.58 -7.14 2.11
C LEU A 105 -14.29 -7.82 2.57
N LYS A 106 -14.22 -8.14 3.86
CA LYS A 106 -13.24 -9.09 4.37
C LYS A 106 -13.47 -10.39 3.60
N ASN A 107 -12.69 -10.60 2.55
CA ASN A 107 -12.73 -11.85 1.80
C ASN A 107 -12.65 -12.98 2.82
N GLU A 108 -13.33 -14.11 2.57
CA GLU A 108 -12.88 -15.37 3.15
C GLU A 108 -11.37 -15.38 2.94
N ARG A 109 -10.60 -15.34 4.04
CA ARG A 109 -9.16 -15.01 4.00
C ARG A 109 -8.56 -15.70 2.78
N VAL A 110 -7.98 -14.91 1.87
CA VAL A 110 -7.29 -15.50 0.73
C VAL A 110 -6.26 -16.44 1.33
N THR A 111 -6.33 -17.71 0.96
CA THR A 111 -5.42 -18.74 1.46
C THR A 111 -4.67 -19.33 0.29
N VAL A 112 -3.40 -19.60 0.50
CA VAL A 112 -2.54 -20.28 -0.46
C VAL A 112 -2.19 -21.67 0.03
N LYS A 113 -2.06 -22.62 -0.91
CA LYS A 113 -1.48 -23.95 -0.67
C LYS A 113 -0.55 -24.32 -1.81
N LEU A 114 0.46 -25.13 -1.49
CA LEU A 114 1.18 -25.88 -2.53
C LEU A 114 0.25 -26.93 -3.11
N VAL A 115 0.27 -27.05 -4.43
CA VAL A 115 -0.50 -28.09 -5.15
C VAL A 115 0.14 -29.46 -4.92
N ASP A 116 1.46 -29.54 -5.03
CA ASP A 116 2.23 -30.76 -4.85
C ASP A 116 2.83 -30.83 -3.44
N GLU A 117 2.69 -31.97 -2.77
CA GLU A 117 3.33 -32.18 -1.46
C GLU A 117 4.86 -32.22 -1.57
N TYR A 118 5.37 -32.79 -2.66
CA TYR A 118 6.80 -32.91 -2.94
C TYR A 118 7.10 -32.43 -4.35
N VAL A 119 8.15 -31.62 -4.48
CA VAL A 119 8.61 -31.11 -5.77
C VAL A 119 9.97 -31.69 -6.13
N THR A 120 10.17 -31.99 -7.40
CA THR A 120 11.42 -32.59 -7.87
C THR A 120 12.43 -31.51 -8.21
N VAL A 121 13.61 -31.64 -7.65
CA VAL A 121 14.74 -30.76 -7.91
C VAL A 121 15.43 -31.17 -9.20
N ASP A 122 15.69 -30.21 -10.08
CA ASP A 122 16.60 -30.36 -11.20
C ASP A 122 17.84 -29.49 -10.98
N PHE A 123 19.03 -30.09 -11.01
CA PHE A 123 20.27 -29.38 -10.78
C PHE A 123 20.59 -28.34 -11.87
N ARG A 124 20.07 -28.52 -13.08
CA ARG A 124 20.32 -27.60 -14.21
C ARG A 124 19.38 -26.41 -14.17
N ILE A 125 18.07 -26.68 -14.05
CA ILE A 125 17.03 -25.66 -14.21
C ILE A 125 16.41 -25.19 -12.88
N GLY A 126 16.69 -25.86 -11.76
CA GLY A 126 16.14 -25.57 -10.44
C GLY A 126 14.86 -26.34 -10.15
N THR A 127 14.00 -25.74 -9.34
CA THR A 127 12.71 -26.32 -8.92
C THR A 127 11.57 -25.45 -9.45
N GLU A 128 10.45 -26.07 -9.81
CA GLU A 128 9.21 -25.37 -10.14
C GLU A 128 8.13 -25.82 -9.17
N ILE A 129 7.37 -24.87 -8.62
CA ILE A 129 6.28 -25.12 -7.69
C ILE A 129 4.97 -24.59 -8.27
N ASN A 130 3.85 -25.24 -7.93
CA ASN A 130 2.52 -24.76 -8.27
C ASN A 130 1.77 -24.37 -6.99
N LEU A 131 1.12 -23.22 -7.04
CA LEU A 131 0.33 -22.65 -5.96
C LEU A 131 -1.14 -22.65 -6.33
N PHE A 132 -1.99 -22.99 -5.38
CA PHE A 132 -3.44 -22.83 -5.45
C PHE A 132 -3.91 -21.76 -4.47
N PHE A 133 -4.75 -20.85 -4.95
CA PHE A 133 -5.45 -19.86 -4.14
C PHE A 133 -6.95 -20.17 -4.12
N ASN A 134 -7.62 -19.95 -2.99
CA ASN A 134 -9.08 -20.09 -2.89
C ASN A 134 -9.87 -18.99 -3.64
N ALA A 135 -9.20 -17.94 -4.12
CA ALA A 135 -9.76 -16.89 -4.96
C ALA A 135 -8.70 -16.35 -5.93
N PRO A 136 -9.10 -15.82 -7.11
CA PRO A 136 -8.17 -15.19 -8.03
C PRO A 136 -7.46 -13.98 -7.43
N VAL A 137 -6.15 -13.92 -7.62
CA VAL A 137 -5.27 -12.84 -7.14
C VAL A 137 -4.37 -12.30 -8.26
N GLN A 138 -3.75 -11.15 -8.03
CA GLN A 138 -2.82 -10.51 -8.97
C GLN A 138 -1.45 -10.36 -8.31
N ASP A 139 -0.42 -10.19 -9.16
CA ASP A 139 0.95 -9.91 -8.73
C ASP A 139 1.48 -10.88 -7.68
N VAL A 140 1.31 -12.19 -7.94
CA VAL A 140 1.74 -13.24 -7.01
C VAL A 140 3.27 -13.34 -7.02
N CYS A 141 3.86 -13.30 -5.82
CA CYS A 141 5.30 -13.39 -5.62
C CYS A 141 5.63 -14.32 -4.44
N VAL A 142 6.69 -15.11 -4.59
CA VAL A 142 7.24 -15.96 -3.52
C VAL A 142 8.58 -15.38 -3.07
N ILE A 143 8.74 -15.14 -1.76
CA ILE A 143 10.00 -14.74 -1.15
C ILE A 143 10.62 -15.96 -0.49
N LEU A 144 11.74 -16.42 -1.04
CA LEU A 144 12.51 -17.54 -0.48
C LEU A 144 13.91 -17.05 -0.12
N SER A 145 14.28 -17.18 1.16
CA SER A 145 15.56 -16.71 1.70
C SER A 145 15.86 -15.23 1.36
N GLY A 146 14.82 -14.38 1.43
CA GLY A 146 14.91 -12.95 1.12
C GLY A 146 14.94 -12.60 -0.37
N LYS A 147 14.91 -13.59 -1.28
CA LYS A 147 14.90 -13.36 -2.72
C LYS A 147 13.48 -13.52 -3.31
N PRO A 148 12.99 -12.56 -4.09
CA PRO A 148 11.68 -12.64 -4.73
C PRO A 148 11.70 -13.47 -6.02
N TYR A 149 10.61 -14.22 -6.24
CA TYR A 149 10.33 -15.01 -7.44
C TYR A 149 8.89 -14.75 -7.89
N ALA A 150 8.73 -14.16 -9.07
CA ALA A 150 7.41 -13.88 -9.64
C ALA A 150 6.72 -15.15 -10.12
N ALA A 151 5.40 -15.21 -9.94
CA ALA A 151 4.58 -16.32 -10.42
C ALA A 151 4.02 -16.04 -11.83
N SER A 152 3.84 -17.10 -12.61
CA SER A 152 3.10 -17.10 -13.87
C SER A 152 1.72 -17.70 -13.63
N GLN A 153 0.66 -16.99 -14.00
CA GLN A 153 -0.70 -17.51 -13.88
C GLN A 153 -0.94 -18.64 -14.89
N ILE A 154 -1.44 -19.77 -14.40
CA ILE A 154 -1.82 -20.93 -15.22
C ILE A 154 -3.32 -20.87 -15.52
N ASP A 155 -4.13 -20.61 -14.49
CA ASP A 155 -5.58 -20.46 -14.57
C ASP A 155 -6.07 -19.45 -13.48
N PRO A 156 -7.38 -19.19 -13.33
CA PRO A 156 -7.88 -18.21 -12.35
C PRO A 156 -7.39 -18.40 -10.91
N ASN A 157 -7.06 -19.63 -10.49
CA ASN A 157 -6.72 -19.96 -9.12
C ASN A 157 -5.34 -20.64 -8.98
N HIS A 158 -4.67 -21.00 -10.07
CA HIS A 158 -3.37 -21.67 -10.07
C HIS A 158 -2.25 -20.83 -10.69
N TYR A 159 -1.07 -20.91 -10.07
CA TYR A 159 0.12 -20.16 -10.47
C TYR A 159 1.38 -21.03 -10.39
N SER A 160 2.26 -20.95 -11.38
CA SER A 160 3.59 -21.59 -11.36
C SER A 160 4.65 -20.59 -10.93
N VAL A 161 5.61 -21.04 -10.11
CA VAL A 161 6.77 -20.25 -9.69
C VAL A 161 8.03 -21.05 -9.98
N LYS A 162 8.94 -20.43 -10.74
CA LYS A 162 10.26 -21.01 -11.04
C LYS A 162 11.27 -20.54 -10.00
N LEU A 163 11.93 -21.50 -9.37
CA LEU A 163 12.96 -21.32 -8.35
C LEU A 163 14.31 -21.84 -8.90
N PRO A 164 14.96 -21.11 -9.82
CA PRO A 164 16.17 -21.57 -10.49
C PRO A 164 17.34 -21.83 -9.53
N ASP A 165 17.35 -21.19 -8.36
CA ASP A 165 18.40 -21.33 -7.35
C ASP A 165 18.17 -22.52 -6.40
N THR A 166 16.95 -23.06 -6.36
CA THR A 166 16.61 -24.24 -5.56
C THR A 166 17.03 -25.50 -6.30
N LYS A 167 18.31 -25.86 -6.14
CA LYS A 167 18.99 -26.96 -6.87
C LYS A 167 19.37 -28.16 -6.01
N ARG A 168 18.96 -28.17 -4.73
CA ARG A 168 19.23 -29.26 -3.78
C ARG A 168 17.94 -29.71 -3.12
N ALA A 169 17.92 -30.97 -2.70
CA ALA A 169 16.84 -31.49 -1.88
C ALA A 169 16.89 -30.84 -0.48
N GLY A 170 15.72 -30.64 0.11
CA GLY A 170 15.56 -30.00 1.41
C GLY A 170 14.19 -29.37 1.58
N ASP A 171 13.94 -28.88 2.78
CA ASP A 171 12.71 -28.16 3.13
C ASP A 171 12.99 -26.66 3.12
N TYR A 172 12.19 -25.93 2.34
CA TYR A 172 12.37 -24.50 2.12
C TYR A 172 11.12 -23.76 2.56
N SER A 173 11.23 -22.95 3.61
CA SER A 173 10.15 -22.05 4.04
C SER A 173 10.15 -20.80 3.15
N ALA A 174 8.99 -20.47 2.59
CA ALA A 174 8.83 -19.31 1.71
C ALA A 174 7.54 -18.55 2.02
N ASP A 175 7.61 -17.23 1.95
CA ASP A 175 6.44 -16.37 2.11
C ASP A 175 5.81 -16.09 0.75
N VAL A 176 4.47 -16.11 0.69
CA VAL A 176 3.71 -15.88 -0.53
C VAL A 176 2.93 -14.58 -0.40
N TYR A 177 3.10 -13.71 -1.38
CA TYR A 177 2.44 -12.41 -1.48
C TYR A 177 1.51 -12.36 -2.69
N ALA A 178 0.47 -11.54 -2.59
CA ALA A 178 -0.34 -11.08 -3.72
C ALA A 178 -0.35 -9.54 -3.69
N GLY A 179 0.35 -8.91 -4.63
CA GLY A 179 0.71 -7.49 -4.48
C GLY A 179 1.57 -7.28 -3.24
N ASP A 180 1.16 -6.36 -2.36
CA ASP A 180 1.86 -6.04 -1.11
C ASP A 180 1.38 -6.86 0.11
N ASP A 181 0.34 -7.69 -0.06
CA ASP A 181 -0.27 -8.45 1.03
C ASP A 181 0.42 -9.80 1.23
N LEU A 182 0.92 -10.06 2.44
CA LEU A 182 1.36 -11.40 2.86
C LEU A 182 0.14 -12.32 3.01
N ILE A 183 0.02 -13.30 2.10
CA ILE A 183 -1.08 -14.26 2.11
C ILE A 183 -0.80 -15.42 3.08
N GLY A 184 0.45 -15.86 3.16
CA GLY A 184 0.88 -16.88 4.11
C GLY A 184 2.26 -17.43 3.81
N THR A 185 2.70 -18.36 4.66
CA THR A 185 3.99 -19.04 4.53
C THR A 185 3.75 -20.49 4.13
N ILE A 186 4.51 -20.98 3.15
CA ILE A 186 4.47 -22.35 2.65
C ILE A 186 5.80 -23.07 2.94
N MET A 187 5.73 -24.40 3.05
CA MET A 187 6.91 -25.26 3.20
C MET A 187 7.07 -26.12 1.95
N ILE A 188 8.10 -25.81 1.16
CA ILE A 188 8.42 -26.52 -0.08
C ILE A 188 9.32 -27.70 0.27
N LYS A 189 8.82 -28.93 0.14
CA LYS A 189 9.59 -30.16 0.34
C LYS A 189 10.21 -30.59 -0.99
N ALA A 190 11.46 -30.21 -1.23
CA ALA A 190 12.15 -30.49 -2.48
C ALA A 190 12.94 -31.81 -2.39
N GLN A 191 12.75 -32.71 -3.36
CA GLN A 191 13.40 -34.02 -3.41
C GLN A 191 14.22 -34.20 -4.69
N GLY A 192 15.34 -34.92 -4.61
CA GLY A 192 16.10 -35.29 -5.80
C GLY A 192 15.39 -36.36 -6.63
N LYS A 193 15.68 -36.45 -7.93
CA LYS A 193 15.12 -37.48 -8.84
C LYS A 193 15.29 -38.91 -8.33
N SER A 194 16.37 -39.20 -7.59
CA SER A 194 16.65 -40.53 -7.02
C SER A 194 15.85 -40.87 -5.75
N GLY A 195 15.13 -39.90 -5.16
CA GLY A 195 14.33 -40.10 -3.93
C GLY A 195 12.93 -40.69 -4.16
N LYS A 196 12.51 -40.85 -5.42
CA LYS A 196 11.24 -41.51 -5.81
C LYS A 196 11.38 -43.03 -5.96
N ILE A 197 12.24 -43.68 -5.17
CA ILE A 197 12.25 -45.15 -5.12
C ILE A 197 11.16 -45.55 -4.12
N ASN A 198 10.09 -46.17 -4.65
CA ASN A 198 9.02 -46.75 -3.85
C ASN A 198 9.61 -47.70 -2.80
N ASN A 199 9.32 -47.45 -1.52
CA ASN A 199 9.54 -48.41 -0.43
C ASN A 199 8.65 -49.67 -0.55
N ASN A 200 7.90 -49.86 -1.63
CA ASN A 200 7.08 -51.06 -1.87
C ASN A 200 7.89 -52.30 -2.29
N PHE A 201 9.21 -52.23 -2.40
CA PHE A 201 10.04 -53.40 -2.76
C PHE A 201 10.59 -54.17 -1.54
N ASP A 202 10.57 -53.59 -0.34
CA ASP A 202 11.11 -54.22 0.86
C ASP A 202 10.10 -55.14 1.60
N ASP A 203 8.83 -55.16 1.18
CA ASP A 203 7.78 -56.04 1.75
C ASP A 203 7.66 -57.40 1.02
N LEU A 204 8.62 -57.76 0.15
CA LEU A 204 8.57 -58.98 -0.68
C LEU A 204 9.63 -60.04 -0.36
N PHE A 205 10.39 -59.90 0.73
CA PHE A 205 11.31 -60.95 1.21
C PHE A 205 11.27 -61.12 2.73
#